data_AF-A0A6M4X041-F1
#
_entry.id   AF-A0A6M4X041-F1
#
_cell.length_a   1.000
_cell.length_b   1.000
_cell.length_c   1.000
_cell.angle_alpha   90.00
_cell.angle_beta   90.00
_cell.angle_gamma   90.00
#
_symmetry.space_group_name_H-M   'P 1'
#
loop_
_entity.id
_entity.type
_entity.pdbx_description
1 polymer ?
#
loop_
_entity_poly.entity_id
_entity_poly.type
_entity_poly.pdbx_seq_one_letter_code
_entity_poly.pdbx_strand_id
1 'polypeptide(L)'
;MPDHEDALTRLVQEHVGRGRRMTFRAFEEQAVDPVTGRRISKSTAENVARGHQIKVTPEVLRAIAAGIGVDLGRVRVAAIQQYIGIEVTDPFSTEAGDDDVVVRVAHEVGATPQELESARRVLDNPEGEPDSQ
;
A
#
# COMPACT_ATOMS: atom_id res chain seq x y z
N MET A 1 -1.31 -9.58 17.46
CA MET A 1 -1.63 -8.65 16.35
C MET A 1 -0.52 -8.80 15.34
N PRO A 2 -0.79 -9.06 14.05
CA PRO A 2 0.31 -9.14 13.08
C PRO A 2 1.02 -7.78 13.05
N ASP A 3 2.32 -7.76 13.34
CA ASP A 3 3.10 -6.52 13.41
C ASP A 3 2.93 -5.71 12.12
N HIS A 4 2.25 -4.56 12.23
CA HIS A 4 2.00 -3.63 11.14
C HIS A 4 3.32 -3.03 10.63
N GLU A 5 4.35 -3.03 11.48
CA GLU A 5 5.72 -2.53 11.24
C GLU A 5 6.46 -3.21 10.07
N ASP A 6 5.91 -4.31 9.51
CA ASP A 6 6.54 -5.06 8.43
C ASP A 6 5.67 -5.21 7.16
N ALA A 7 4.57 -4.47 7.01
CA ALA A 7 3.61 -4.71 5.93
C ALA A 7 4.22 -4.66 4.51
N LEU A 8 5.00 -3.62 4.17
CA LEU A 8 5.71 -3.53 2.88
C LEU A 8 6.83 -4.58 2.79
N THR A 9 7.52 -4.84 3.89
CA THR A 9 8.58 -5.86 3.95
C THR A 9 8.05 -7.25 3.65
N ARG A 10 6.92 -7.65 4.25
CA ARG A 10 6.25 -8.92 3.98
C ARG A 10 5.82 -9.02 2.53
N LEU A 11 5.21 -7.96 1.98
CA LEU A 11 4.84 -7.90 0.56
C LEU A 11 6.06 -8.15 -0.35
N VAL A 12 7.21 -7.54 -0.05
CA VAL A 12 8.43 -7.79 -0.83
C VAL A 12 8.91 -9.25 -0.64
N GLN A 13 8.91 -9.78 0.58
CA GLN A 13 9.37 -11.14 0.90
C GLN A 13 8.47 -12.25 0.34
N GLU A 14 7.20 -11.97 0.02
CA GLU A 14 6.32 -12.87 -0.74
C GLU A 14 6.91 -13.19 -2.13
N HIS A 15 7.60 -12.21 -2.74
CA HIS A 15 8.13 -12.31 -4.10
C HIS A 15 9.64 -12.53 -4.16
N VAL A 16 10.39 -12.01 -3.17
CA VAL A 16 11.85 -11.90 -3.18
C VAL A 16 12.47 -12.75 -2.08
N GLY A 17 13.42 -13.61 -2.43
CA GLY A 17 14.18 -14.41 -1.46
C GLY A 17 14.48 -15.83 -1.91
N ARG A 18 15.05 -16.64 -1.00
CA ARG A 18 15.37 -18.04 -1.28
C ARG A 18 14.09 -18.84 -1.45
N GLY A 19 13.95 -19.53 -2.58
CA GLY A 19 12.74 -20.30 -2.91
C GLY A 19 11.53 -19.44 -3.30
N ARG A 20 11.73 -18.15 -3.57
CA ARG A 20 10.69 -17.24 -4.09
C ARG A 20 10.85 -17.02 -5.59
N ARG A 21 9.91 -16.27 -6.18
CA ARG A 21 9.86 -15.99 -7.62
C ARG A 21 11.15 -15.33 -8.13
N MET A 22 11.76 -14.45 -7.33
CA MET A 22 13.00 -13.78 -7.71
C MET A 22 14.01 -13.71 -6.56
N THR A 23 15.29 -13.64 -6.92
CA THR A 23 16.37 -13.39 -5.98
C THR A 23 16.43 -11.91 -5.61
N PHE A 24 17.09 -11.58 -4.50
CA PHE A 24 17.35 -10.18 -4.12
C PHE A 24 18.07 -9.40 -5.23
N ARG A 25 19.01 -10.04 -5.91
CA ARG A 25 19.73 -9.45 -7.03
C ARG A 25 18.81 -9.15 -8.21
N ALA A 26 17.94 -10.09 -8.57
CA ALA A 26 16.98 -9.88 -9.64
C ALA A 26 15.97 -8.78 -9.28
N PHE A 27 15.51 -8.72 -8.02
CA PHE A 27 14.67 -7.64 -7.53
C PHE A 27 15.36 -6.28 -7.65
N GLU A 28 16.61 -6.15 -7.20
CA GLU A 28 17.40 -4.91 -7.35
C GLU A 28 17.52 -4.48 -8.82
N GLU A 29 17.82 -5.42 -9.72
CA GLU A 29 18.00 -5.15 -11.15
C GLU A 29 16.69 -4.68 -11.80
N GLN A 30 15.55 -5.24 -11.39
CA GLN A 30 14.22 -4.99 -11.93
C GLN A 30 13.49 -3.81 -11.27
N ALA A 31 13.88 -3.42 -10.06
CA ALA A 31 13.24 -2.34 -9.30
C ALA A 31 13.62 -0.96 -9.84
N VAL A 32 13.05 -0.63 -10.99
CA VAL A 32 13.24 0.61 -11.75
C VAL A 32 11.90 1.32 -11.85
N ASP A 33 11.87 2.59 -11.48
CA ASP A 33 10.68 3.43 -11.64
C ASP A 33 10.36 3.60 -13.13
N PRO A 34 9.21 3.11 -13.63
CA PRO A 34 8.86 3.20 -15.04
C PRO A 34 8.66 4.64 -15.54
N VAL A 35 8.45 5.61 -14.64
CA VAL A 35 8.26 7.01 -15.00
C VAL A 35 9.58 7.76 -15.17
N THR A 36 10.51 7.57 -14.23
CA THR A 36 11.77 8.33 -14.18
C THR A 36 12.98 7.55 -14.69
N GLY A 37 12.84 6.23 -14.89
CA GLY A 37 13.95 5.32 -15.17
C GLY A 37 14.89 5.11 -13.98
N ARG A 38 14.57 5.65 -12.80
CA ARG A 38 15.42 5.58 -11.63
C ARG A 38 15.33 4.20 -10.98
N ARG A 39 16.46 3.50 -10.89
CA ARG A 39 16.59 2.27 -10.10
C ARG A 39 16.75 2.60 -8.61
N ILE A 40 16.15 1.78 -7.74
CA ILE A 40 16.47 1.85 -6.30
C ILE A 40 17.93 1.44 -6.05
N SER A 41 18.54 2.00 -5.01
CA SER A 41 19.89 1.57 -4.65
C SER A 41 19.87 0.15 -4.09
N LYS A 42 21.00 -0.57 -4.19
CA LYS A 42 21.21 -1.86 -3.52
C LYS A 42 20.85 -1.81 -2.04
N SER A 43 21.30 -0.77 -1.34
CA SER A 43 21.01 -0.59 0.09
C SER A 43 19.51 -0.42 0.35
N THR A 44 18.79 0.29 -0.52
CA THR A 44 17.33 0.41 -0.42
C THR A 44 16.64 -0.93 -0.64
N ALA A 45 17.07 -1.72 -1.63
CA ALA A 45 16.52 -3.05 -1.92
C ALA A 45 16.76 -4.03 -0.76
N GLU A 46 17.95 -4.00 -0.14
CA GLU A 46 18.24 -4.81 1.04
C GLU A 46 17.45 -4.36 2.26
N ASN A 47 17.34 -3.04 2.50
CA ASN A 47 16.63 -2.50 3.65
C ASN A 47 15.14 -2.83 3.61
N VAL A 48 14.48 -2.60 2.47
CA VAL A 48 13.04 -2.88 2.35
C VAL A 48 12.72 -4.35 2.60
N ALA A 49 13.58 -5.25 2.08
CA ALA A 49 13.37 -6.68 2.20
C ALA A 49 13.80 -7.26 3.56
N ARG A 50 14.48 -6.47 4.40
CA ARG A 50 14.87 -6.82 5.78
C ARG A 50 14.05 -6.13 6.87
N GLY A 51 13.08 -5.28 6.52
CA GLY A 51 12.31 -4.53 7.51
C GLY A 51 12.99 -3.25 8.01
N HIS A 52 14.10 -2.84 7.40
CA HIS A 52 14.76 -1.60 7.80
C HIS A 52 14.06 -0.37 7.21
N GLN A 53 14.23 0.76 7.90
CA GLN A 53 13.74 2.03 7.39
C GLN A 53 14.36 2.40 6.03
N ILE A 54 13.52 2.90 5.14
CA ILE A 54 13.93 3.50 3.87
C ILE A 54 13.31 4.88 3.73
N LYS A 55 13.93 5.71 2.90
CA LYS A 55 13.27 6.94 2.45
C LYS A 55 12.15 6.57 1.48
N VAL A 56 10.90 6.71 1.93
CA VAL A 56 9.73 6.49 1.10
C VAL A 56 9.52 7.71 0.20
N THR A 57 9.56 7.49 -1.11
CA THR A 57 9.20 8.49 -2.13
C THR A 57 8.32 7.84 -3.19
N PRO A 58 7.56 8.62 -3.98
CA PRO A 58 6.77 8.07 -5.08
C PRO A 58 7.59 7.25 -6.07
N GLU A 59 8.81 7.70 -6.38
CA GLU A 59 9.75 6.98 -7.26
C GLU A 59 10.14 5.62 -6.69
N VAL A 60 10.48 5.57 -5.39
CA VAL A 60 10.86 4.32 -4.72
C VAL A 60 9.71 3.32 -4.71
N LEU A 61 8.48 3.77 -4.42
CA LEU A 61 7.32 2.88 -4.42
C LEU A 61 6.96 2.36 -5.82
N ARG A 62 7.07 3.22 -6.85
CA ARG A 62 6.89 2.80 -8.25
C ARG A 62 7.93 1.79 -8.68
N ALA A 63 9.20 2.03 -8.31
CA ALA A 63 10.29 1.11 -8.60
C ALA A 63 10.12 -0.24 -7.90
N ILE A 64 9.68 -0.25 -6.63
CA ILE A 64 9.38 -1.49 -5.90
C ILE A 64 8.24 -2.24 -6.59
N ALA A 65 7.14 -1.56 -6.91
CA ALA A 65 5.98 -2.15 -7.59
C ALA A 65 6.36 -2.80 -8.93
N ALA A 66 7.16 -2.10 -9.75
CA ALA A 66 7.70 -2.64 -10.98
C ALA A 66 8.64 -3.84 -10.74
N GLY A 67 9.54 -3.72 -9.76
CA GLY A 67 10.52 -4.76 -9.42
C GLY A 67 9.90 -6.06 -8.92
N ILE A 68 8.79 -5.99 -8.18
CA ILE A 68 8.04 -7.18 -7.75
C ILE A 68 6.79 -7.44 -8.60
N GLY A 69 6.58 -6.73 -9.71
CA GLY A 69 5.47 -6.96 -10.63
C GLY A 69 4.09 -6.99 -9.96
N VAL A 70 3.82 -6.04 -9.06
CA VAL A 70 2.51 -5.88 -8.41
C VAL A 70 1.97 -4.47 -8.65
N ASP A 71 0.67 -4.29 -8.40
CA ASP A 71 0.04 -2.98 -8.49
C ASP A 71 0.63 -1.97 -7.49
N LEU A 72 0.78 -0.72 -7.94
CA LEU A 72 1.32 0.37 -7.15
C LEU A 72 0.43 0.72 -5.95
N GLY A 73 -0.89 0.58 -6.10
CA GLY A 73 -1.84 0.75 -5.00
C GLY A 73 -1.55 -0.22 -3.85
N ARG A 74 -1.32 -1.50 -4.14
CA ARG A 74 -0.97 -2.51 -3.12
C ARG A 74 0.32 -2.15 -2.38
N VAL A 75 1.35 -1.69 -3.10
CA VAL A 75 2.61 -1.24 -2.49
C VAL A 75 2.43 0.00 -1.64
N ARG A 76 1.60 0.96 -2.08
CA ARG A 76 1.29 2.18 -1.32
C ARG A 76 0.55 1.87 -0.03
N VAL A 77 -0.48 1.02 -0.08
CA VAL A 77 -1.22 0.59 1.12
C VAL A 77 -0.27 -0.06 2.13
N ALA A 78 0.58 -0.99 1.67
CA ALA A 78 1.55 -1.65 2.55
C ALA A 78 2.58 -0.66 3.14
N ALA A 79 3.01 0.33 2.37
CA ALA A 79 3.94 1.37 2.84
C ALA A 79 3.28 2.31 3.88
N ILE A 80 2.01 2.70 3.66
CA ILE A 80 1.23 3.52 4.61
C ILE A 80 1.06 2.75 5.92
N GLN A 81 0.69 1.47 5.85
CA GLN A 81 0.55 0.62 7.03
C GLN A 81 1.86 0.50 7.80
N GLN A 82 2.98 0.24 7.11
CA GLN A 82 4.28 0.02 7.76
C GLN A 82 4.90 1.29 8.36
N TYR A 83 4.90 2.40 7.63
CA TYR A 83 5.66 3.59 8.05
C TYR A 83 4.81 4.66 8.73
N ILE A 84 3.49 4.62 8.56
CA ILE A 84 2.56 5.60 9.14
C ILE A 84 1.66 4.94 10.19
N GLY A 85 1.41 3.63 10.12
CA GLY A 85 0.49 2.94 11.03
C GLY A 85 -0.97 3.18 10.70
N ILE A 86 -1.28 3.48 9.43
CA ILE A 86 -2.64 3.70 8.93
C ILE A 86 -3.06 2.49 8.08
N GLU A 87 -4.24 1.96 8.33
CA GLU A 87 -4.85 0.95 7.48
C GLU A 87 -5.71 1.61 6.40
N VAL A 88 -5.60 1.10 5.17
CA VAL A 88 -6.42 1.56 4.04
C VAL A 88 -7.17 0.35 3.53
N THR A 89 -8.44 0.28 3.84
CA THR A 89 -9.31 -0.85 3.50
C THR A 89 -10.59 -0.36 2.83
N ASP A 90 -11.37 -1.30 2.34
CA ASP A 90 -12.81 -1.09 2.15
C ASP A 90 -13.52 -1.75 3.33
N PRO A 91 -13.73 -1.02 4.44
CA PRO A 91 -14.30 -1.59 5.65
C PRO A 91 -15.77 -1.98 5.48
N PHE A 92 -16.40 -1.62 4.36
CA PHE A 92 -17.82 -1.83 4.12
C PHE A 92 -18.12 -2.88 3.04
N SER A 93 -17.08 -3.48 2.44
CA SER A 93 -17.23 -4.42 1.32
C SER A 93 -18.14 -3.85 0.21
N THR A 94 -17.92 -2.58 -0.11
CA THR A 94 -18.71 -1.84 -1.07
C THR A 94 -18.49 -2.45 -2.45
N GLU A 95 -19.57 -2.96 -3.06
CA GLU A 95 -19.48 -3.41 -4.45
C GLU A 95 -19.07 -2.23 -5.33
N ALA A 96 -18.16 -2.45 -6.28
CA ALA A 96 -17.82 -1.42 -7.25
C ALA A 96 -19.11 -1.01 -7.97
N GLY A 97 -19.47 0.27 -7.92
CA GLY A 97 -20.67 0.78 -8.61
C GLY A 97 -20.57 0.61 -10.12
N ASP A 98 -21.65 0.91 -10.84
CA ASP A 98 -21.78 0.76 -12.31
C ASP A 98 -20.66 1.46 -13.12
N ASP A 99 -19.96 2.45 -12.54
CA ASP A 99 -18.86 3.20 -13.15
C ASP A 99 -17.44 2.66 -12.80
N ASP A 100 -17.31 1.45 -12.27
CA ASP A 100 -16.03 0.87 -11.79
C ASP A 100 -15.35 1.69 -10.67
N VAL A 101 -16.10 2.59 -10.00
CA VAL A 101 -15.57 3.47 -8.95
C VAL A 101 -15.38 2.67 -7.66
N VAL A 102 -14.13 2.59 -7.19
CA VAL A 102 -13.77 1.95 -5.92
C VAL A 102 -13.46 3.02 -4.88
N VAL A 103 -14.25 3.10 -3.82
CA VAL A 103 -13.96 3.98 -2.68
C VAL A 103 -13.21 3.22 -1.60
N ARG A 104 -12.16 3.83 -1.04
CA ARG A 104 -11.35 3.26 0.05
C ARG A 104 -11.26 4.24 1.20
N VAL A 105 -11.32 3.73 2.43
CA VAL A 105 -11.24 4.52 3.65
C VAL A 105 -9.88 4.30 4.31
N ALA A 106 -9.17 5.38 4.60
CA ALA A 106 -7.95 5.37 5.40
C ALA A 106 -8.31 5.65 6.86
N HIS A 107 -7.90 4.78 7.78
CA HIS A 107 -8.20 4.88 9.20
C HIS A 107 -7.03 4.41 10.07
N GLU A 108 -7.07 4.76 11.35
CA GLU A 108 -6.11 4.23 12.33
C GLU A 108 -6.23 2.70 12.40
N VAL A 109 -5.08 2.04 12.55
CA VAL A 109 -5.03 0.59 12.72
C VAL A 109 -5.89 0.16 13.90
N GLY A 110 -6.79 -0.81 13.67
CA GLY A 110 -7.66 -1.36 14.71
C GLY A 110 -8.93 -0.56 15.00
N ALA A 111 -9.22 0.50 14.23
CA ALA A 111 -10.49 1.22 14.31
C ALA A 111 -11.69 0.27 14.09
N THR A 112 -12.72 0.45 14.91
CA THR A 112 -13.97 -0.31 14.85
C THR A 112 -14.94 0.27 13.80
N PRO A 113 -15.89 -0.52 13.27
CA PRO A 113 -16.89 0.00 12.33
C PRO A 113 -17.70 1.19 12.87
N GLN A 114 -17.95 1.22 14.18
CA GLN A 114 -18.67 2.32 14.85
C GLN A 114 -17.87 3.62 14.85
N GLU A 115 -16.54 3.56 14.96
CA GLU A 115 -15.66 4.72 14.84
C GLU A 115 -15.57 5.24 13.39
N LEU A 116 -15.93 4.40 12.41
CA LEU A 116 -15.96 4.73 10.98
C LEU A 116 -17.35 5.17 10.48
N GLU A 117 -18.34 5.35 11.36
CA GLU A 117 -19.72 5.72 10.99
C GLU A 117 -19.79 7.04 10.20
N SER A 118 -18.94 8.02 10.54
CA SER A 118 -18.84 9.28 9.78
C SER A 118 -18.34 9.05 8.35
N ALA A 119 -17.40 8.12 8.15
CA ALA A 119 -16.95 7.73 6.82
C ALA A 119 -18.07 7.00 6.07
N ARG A 120 -18.87 6.16 6.75
CA ARG A 120 -20.02 5.48 6.16
C ARG A 120 -21.04 6.47 5.59
N ARG A 121 -21.39 7.53 6.32
CA ARG A 121 -22.32 8.56 5.83
C ARG A 121 -21.84 9.25 4.56
N VAL A 122 -20.55 9.54 4.47
CA VAL A 122 -19.97 10.18 3.27
C VAL A 122 -20.01 9.24 2.07
N LEU A 123 -19.82 7.93 2.29
CA LEU A 123 -19.95 6.93 1.22
C LEU A 123 -21.39 6.76 0.74
N ASP A 124 -22.35 6.77 1.66
CA ASP A 124 -23.77 6.61 1.33
C ASP A 124 -24.36 7.88 0.68
N ASN A 125 -23.75 9.05 0.89
CA ASN A 125 -24.13 10.32 0.26
C ASN A 125 -22.89 11.14 -0.16
N PRO A 126 -22.24 10.79 -1.29
CA PRO A 126 -20.97 11.39 -1.70
C PRO A 126 -21.10 12.85 -2.19
N GLU A 127 -22.30 13.28 -2.60
CA GLU A 127 -22.55 14.63 -3.13
C GLU A 127 -23.03 15.63 -2.08
N GLY A 128 -23.46 15.16 -0.90
CA GLY A 128 -23.73 15.98 0.27
C GLY A 128 -24.42 17.32 -0.03
N GLU A 129 -25.67 17.32 -0.50
CA GLU A 129 -26.53 18.44 -0.10
C GLU A 129 -26.64 18.38 1.42
N PRO A 130 -26.22 19.42 2.16
CA PRO A 130 -26.31 19.42 3.60
C PRO A 130 -27.79 19.33 3.96
N ASP A 131 -28.15 18.29 4.71
CA ASP A 131 -29.48 18.14 5.31
C ASP A 131 -29.78 19.45 6.06
N SER A 132 -30.67 20.25 5.48
CA SER A 132 -31.13 21.49 6.07
C SER A 132 -32.16 21.10 7.13
N GLN A 133 -31.71 21.01 8.38
CA GLN A 133 -32.59 20.98 9.56
C GLN A 133 -32.14 22.01 10.59
#